data_AF-A0A7T7MBA0-F1
#
_entry.id   AF-A0A7T7MBA0-F1
#
_cell.length_a   1.000
_cell.length_b   1.000
_cell.length_c   1.000
_cell.angle_alpha   90.00
_cell.angle_beta   90.00
_cell.angle_gamma   90.00
#
_symmetry.space_group_name_H-M   'P 1'
#
loop_
_entity.id
_entity.type
_entity.pdbx_description
1 polymer ?
#
loop_
_entity_poly.entity_id
_entity_poly.type
_entity_poly.pdbx_seq_one_letter_code
_entity_poly.pdbx_strand_id
1 'polypeptide(L)'
;MANNPKRNDLVWKATAALSTIVAGLVADKVVAAGWRVVTGRPAPKEQEQLLDYKLMEVVTFAILSGAALTLTRELSLRQVAKWYGGKGLNPLNGQRSDLPDSLTA
;
A
#
# COMPACT_ATOMS: atom_id res chain seq x y z
N MET A 1 -30.95 -0.72 -17.26
CA MET A 1 -29.66 -0.47 -17.94
C MET A 1 -28.75 -1.65 -17.68
N ALA A 2 -28.43 -2.47 -18.68
CA ALA A 2 -27.56 -3.63 -18.50
C ALA A 2 -26.11 -3.16 -18.26
N ASN A 3 -25.62 -3.28 -17.03
CA ASN A 3 -24.22 -3.03 -16.72
C ASN A 3 -23.40 -4.23 -17.19
N ASN A 4 -22.70 -4.09 -18.32
CA ASN A 4 -21.84 -5.14 -18.86
C ASN A 4 -20.44 -4.99 -18.24
N PRO A 5 -20.05 -5.86 -17.29
CA PRO A 5 -18.84 -5.68 -16.47
C PRO A 5 -17.57 -5.53 -17.31
N LYS A 6 -17.52 -6.15 -18.49
CA LYS A 6 -16.37 -6.08 -19.40
C LYS A 6 -16.04 -4.66 -19.89
N ARG A 7 -17.05 -3.79 -20.09
CA ARG A 7 -16.81 -2.39 -20.54
C ARG A 7 -16.25 -1.54 -19.42
N ASN A 8 -16.76 -1.70 -18.20
CA ASN A 8 -16.25 -0.96 -17.05
C ASN A 8 -14.83 -1.39 -16.69
N ASP A 9 -14.53 -2.69 -16.77
CA ASP A 9 -13.17 -3.21 -16.57
C ASP A 9 -12.20 -2.64 -17.61
N LEU A 10 -12.62 -2.51 -18.87
CA LEU A 10 -11.77 -1.94 -19.92
C LEU A 10 -11.48 -0.45 -19.68
N VAL A 11 -12.49 0.33 -19.29
CA VAL A 11 -12.34 1.76 -18.94
C VAL A 11 -11.42 1.92 -17.73
N TRP A 12 -11.58 1.07 -16.72
CA TRP A 12 -10.75 1.10 -15.53
C TRP A 12 -9.29 0.74 -15.83
N LYS A 13 -9.06 -0.31 -16.63
CA LYS A 13 -7.71 -0.71 -17.06
C LYS A 13 -7.06 0.35 -17.94
N ALA A 14 -7.80 1.01 -18.82
CA ALA A 14 -7.29 2.11 -19.64
C ALA A 14 -6.87 3.30 -18.78
N THR A 15 -7.69 3.65 -17.79
CA THR A 15 -7.38 4.72 -16.82
C THR A 15 -6.14 4.36 -15.99
N ALA A 16 -6.04 3.12 -15.51
CA ALA A 16 -4.88 2.64 -14.78
C ALA A 16 -3.61 2.72 -15.64
N ALA A 17 -3.67 2.24 -16.89
CA ALA A 17 -2.54 2.32 -17.81
C ALA A 17 -2.10 3.77 -18.07
N LEU A 18 -3.05 4.68 -18.32
CA LEU A 18 -2.76 6.09 -18.51
C LEU A 18 -2.15 6.73 -17.26
N SER A 19 -2.70 6.42 -16.09
CA SER A 19 -2.18 6.93 -14.82
C SER A 19 -0.74 6.49 -14.56
N THR A 20 -0.40 5.24 -14.89
CA THR A 20 0.97 4.72 -14.76
C THR A 20 1.95 5.45 -15.68
N ILE A 21 1.55 5.76 -16.92
CA ILE A 21 2.40 6.54 -17.85
C ILE A 21 2.65 7.93 -17.29
N VAL A 22 1.60 8.63 -16.87
CA VAL A 22 1.73 9.99 -16.30
C VAL A 22 2.55 9.96 -15.01
N ALA A 23 2.34 8.95 -14.15
CA ALA A 23 3.09 8.76 -12.93
C ALA A 23 4.58 8.54 -13.21
N GLY A 24 4.93 7.76 -14.24
CA GLY A 24 6.32 7.57 -14.67
C GLY A 24 7.00 8.90 -15.05
N LEU A 25 6.30 9.76 -15.80
CA LEU A 25 6.84 11.07 -16.20
C LEU A 25 7.02 12.03 -15.01
N VAL A 26 6.09 11.99 -14.06
CA VAL A 26 6.15 12.84 -12.86
C VAL A 26 7.16 12.30 -11.84
N ALA A 27 7.36 10.98 -11.79
CA ALA A 27 8.29 10.33 -10.87
C ALA A 27 9.70 10.90 -11.00
N ASP A 28 10.21 11.10 -12.22
CA ASP A 28 11.55 11.67 -12.44
C ASP A 28 11.70 13.08 -11.82
N LYS A 29 10.66 13.91 -11.92
CA LYS A 29 10.67 15.27 -11.34
C LYS A 29 10.59 15.22 -9.82
N VAL A 30 9.76 14.33 -9.28
CA VAL A 30 9.61 14.16 -7.82
C VAL A 30 10.89 13.59 -7.21
N VAL A 31 11.50 12.59 -7.84
CA VAL A 31 12.77 12.00 -7.39
C VAL A 31 13.89 13.03 -7.48
N ALA A 32 14.02 13.76 -8.59
CA ALA A 32 15.04 14.80 -8.73
C ALA A 32 14.85 15.94 -7.72
N ALA A 33 13.60 16.36 -7.47
CA ALA A 33 13.28 17.38 -6.48
C ALA A 33 13.56 16.88 -5.06
N GLY A 34 13.13 15.68 -4.71
CA GLY A 34 13.40 15.04 -3.42
C GLY A 34 14.89 14.89 -3.16
N TRP A 35 15.66 14.45 -4.16
CA TRP A 35 17.10 14.33 -4.06
C TRP A 35 17.77 15.68 -3.83
N ARG A 36 17.32 16.72 -4.55
CA ARG A 36 17.82 18.09 -4.38
C ARG A 36 17.45 18.67 -3.01
N VAL A 37 16.26 18.35 -2.48
CA VAL A 37 15.83 18.80 -1.14
C VAL A 37 16.67 18.14 -0.05
N VAL A 38 16.97 16.85 -0.17
CA VAL A 38 17.72 16.10 0.85
C VAL A 38 19.22 16.37 0.76
N THR A 39 19.79 16.43 -0.44
CA THR A 39 21.25 16.48 -0.65
C THR A 39 21.77 17.83 -1.14
N GLY A 40 20.89 18.74 -1.58
CA GLY A 40 21.26 20.03 -2.17
C GLY A 40 21.87 19.94 -3.58
N ARG A 41 22.09 18.73 -4.12
CA ARG A 41 22.79 18.49 -5.41
C ARG A 41 21.87 17.83 -6.43
N PRO A 42 22.08 18.05 -7.75
CA PRO A 42 21.32 17.36 -8.79
C PRO A 42 21.55 15.84 -8.73
N ALA A 43 20.50 15.05 -8.98
CA ALA A 43 20.54 13.59 -8.91
C ALA A 43 21.59 13.01 -9.88
N PRO A 44 22.53 12.16 -9.40
CA PRO A 44 23.54 11.53 -10.24
C PRO A 44 22.90 10.71 -11.35
N LYS A 45 23.42 10.86 -12.57
CA LYS A 45 23.21 9.94 -13.68
C LYS A 45 24.51 9.13 -13.85
N GLU A 46 24.39 7.99 -14.49
CA GLU A 46 25.46 7.07 -14.91
C GLU A 46 25.67 5.86 -13.98
N GLN A 47 25.46 4.69 -14.60
CA GLN A 47 25.32 3.35 -14.05
C GLN A 47 26.54 2.51 -14.49
N GLU A 48 27.75 2.90 -14.12
CA GLU A 48 28.96 2.33 -14.75
C GLU A 48 29.65 1.19 -13.97
N GLN A 49 29.03 0.63 -12.93
CA GLN A 49 29.60 -0.52 -12.17
C GLN A 49 28.60 -1.66 -11.94
N LEU A 50 27.83 -2.00 -12.98
CA LEU A 50 26.61 -2.82 -12.97
C LEU A 50 26.68 -4.29 -12.50
N LEU A 51 27.77 -4.81 -11.94
CA LEU A 51 27.82 -6.21 -11.48
C LEU A 51 27.94 -6.34 -9.96
N ASP A 52 28.99 -5.78 -9.37
CA ASP A 52 29.18 -5.80 -7.91
C ASP A 52 28.33 -4.71 -7.23
N TYR A 53 28.21 -3.55 -7.88
CA TYR A 53 27.27 -2.51 -7.47
C TYR A 53 25.84 -3.04 -7.50
N LYS A 54 25.47 -3.85 -8.50
CA LYS A 54 24.09 -4.36 -8.62
C LYS A 54 23.67 -5.24 -7.45
N LEU A 55 24.55 -6.09 -6.93
CA LEU A 55 24.23 -6.94 -5.77
C LEU A 55 24.11 -6.10 -4.51
N MET A 56 25.08 -5.22 -4.25
CA MET A 56 25.02 -4.30 -3.11
C MET A 56 23.87 -3.30 -3.23
N GLU A 57 23.52 -2.88 -4.43
CA GLU A 57 22.40 -2.01 -4.75
C GLU A 57 21.09 -2.72 -4.51
N VAL A 58 20.91 -3.96 -5.00
CA VAL A 58 19.71 -4.77 -4.71
C VAL A 58 19.55 -5.00 -3.20
N VAL A 59 20.63 -5.31 -2.49
CA VAL A 59 20.60 -5.48 -1.03
C VAL A 59 20.26 -4.16 -0.33
N THR A 60 20.87 -3.05 -0.75
CA THR A 60 20.61 -1.71 -0.19
C THR A 60 19.17 -1.28 -0.45
N PHE A 61 18.67 -1.46 -1.69
CA PHE A 61 17.28 -1.22 -2.05
C PHE A 61 16.34 -2.12 -1.25
N ALA A 62 16.67 -3.39 -1.04
CA ALA A 62 15.86 -4.30 -0.25
C ALA A 62 15.78 -3.89 1.22
N ILE A 63 16.89 -3.45 1.81
CA ILE A 63 16.92 -2.94 3.19
C ILE A 63 16.09 -1.65 3.29
N LEU A 64 16.34 -0.68 2.40
CA LEU A 64 15.60 0.59 2.39
C LEU A 64 14.09 0.36 2.14
N SER A 65 13.75 -0.48 1.18
CA SER A 65 12.36 -0.81 0.83
C SER A 65 11.69 -1.63 1.93
N GLY A 66 12.41 -2.59 2.53
CA GLY A 66 11.92 -3.39 3.65
C GLY A 66 11.61 -2.52 4.86
N ALA A 67 12.49 -1.57 5.18
CA ALA A 67 12.24 -0.58 6.23
C ALA A 67 11.05 0.33 5.89
N ALA A 68 11.00 0.86 4.66
CA ALA A 68 9.90 1.72 4.21
C ALA A 68 8.54 1.00 4.23
N LEU A 69 8.48 -0.26 3.77
CA LEU A 69 7.27 -1.08 3.80
C LEU A 69 6.84 -1.40 5.23
N THR A 70 7.79 -1.69 6.12
CA THR A 70 7.49 -1.96 7.53
C THR A 70 6.84 -0.74 8.19
N LEU A 71 7.44 0.44 8.01
CA LEU A 71 6.87 1.70 8.49
C LEU A 71 5.49 1.99 7.87
N THR A 72 5.36 1.81 6.56
CA THR A 72 4.09 2.02 5.85
C THR A 72 3.01 1.08 6.38
N ARG A 73 3.33 -0.19 6.65
CA ARG A 73 2.40 -1.19 7.19
C ARG A 73 1.93 -0.81 8.58
N GLU A 74 2.85 -0.42 9.47
CA GLU A 74 2.49 0.03 10.82
C GLU A 74 1.62 1.28 10.80
N LEU A 75 1.98 2.27 9.98
CA LEU A 75 1.18 3.48 9.82
C LEU A 75 -0.20 3.19 9.23
N SER A 76 -0.28 2.30 8.23
CA SER A 76 -1.55 1.88 7.61
C SER A 76 -2.44 1.16 8.62
N LEU A 77 -1.91 0.18 9.36
CA LEU A 77 -2.67 -0.54 10.38
C LEU A 77 -3.12 0.40 11.50
N ARG A 78 -2.28 1.36 11.90
CA ARG A 78 -2.63 2.38 12.91
C ARG A 78 -3.73 3.32 12.42
N GLN A 79 -3.71 3.71 11.14
CA GLN A 79 -4.76 4.54 10.56
C GLN A 79 -6.08 3.78 10.41
N VAL A 80 -6.03 2.54 9.94
CA VAL A 80 -7.20 1.66 9.85
C VAL A 80 -7.77 1.40 11.24
N ALA A 81 -6.94 1.10 12.25
CA ALA A 81 -7.39 0.89 13.62
C ALA A 81 -8.02 2.16 14.23
N LYS A 82 -7.48 3.35 13.95
CA LYS A 82 -8.10 4.62 14.35
C LYS A 82 -9.48 4.81 13.72
N TRP A 83 -9.68 4.33 12.49
CA TRP A 83 -10.94 4.48 11.75
C TRP A 83 -11.96 3.37 12.09
N TYR A 84 -11.51 2.14 12.32
CA TYR A 84 -12.36 0.97 12.62
C TYR A 84 -12.55 0.70 14.12
N GLY A 85 -11.70 1.25 15.00
CA GLY A 85 -11.72 1.03 16.45
C GLY A 85 -12.99 1.50 17.18
N GLY A 86 -13.94 2.11 16.48
CA GLY A 86 -15.28 2.43 17.00
C GLY A 86 -16.31 1.31 16.85
N LYS A 87 -16.04 0.24 16.08
CA LYS A 87 -16.97 -0.90 15.94
C LYS A 87 -16.45 -2.08 16.74
N GLY A 88 -16.83 -2.13 18.02
CA GLY A 88 -16.75 -3.32 18.85
C GLY A 88 -17.58 -4.44 18.22
N LEU A 89 -16.95 -5.26 17.39
CA LEU A 89 -17.47 -6.57 17.02
C LEU A 89 -17.31 -7.45 18.25
N ASN A 90 -18.35 -7.50 19.09
CA ASN A 90 -18.48 -8.51 20.13
C ASN A 90 -19.33 -9.67 19.57
N PRO A 91 -18.71 -10.71 18.96
CA PRO A 91 -19.44 -11.85 18.42
C PRO A 91 -20.05 -12.78 19.49
N LEU A 92 -20.02 -12.41 20.79
CA LEU A 92 -20.46 -13.29 21.88
C LEU A 92 -21.79 -12.86 22.55
N ASN A 93 -22.46 -11.81 22.09
CA ASN A 93 -23.72 -11.35 22.69
C ASN A 93 -25.00 -12.07 22.15
N GLY A 94 -24.84 -13.15 21.38
CA GLY A 94 -25.97 -13.80 20.68
C GLY A 94 -26.24 -15.27 21.03
N GLN A 95 -25.57 -15.85 22.03
CA GLN A 95 -25.61 -17.32 22.26
C GLN A 95 -25.85 -17.72 23.72
N ARG A 96 -26.69 -17.00 24.46
CA ARG A 96 -27.17 -17.47 25.77
C ARG A 96 -28.58 -16.96 26.10
N SER A 97 -29.57 -17.37 25.32
CA SER A 97 -30.98 -17.12 25.63
C SER A 97 -31.92 -18.29 25.31
N ASP A 98 -31.38 -19.48 25.07
CA ASP A 98 -32.12 -20.71 24.78
C ASP A 98 -31.76 -21.84 25.77
N LEU A 99 -31.74 -21.52 27.07
CA LEU A 99 -31.89 -22.57 28.09
C LEU A 99 -33.39 -22.71 28.37
N PRO A 100 -34.02 -23.85 28.02
CA PRO A 100 -35.42 -24.07 28.35
C PRO A 100 -35.59 -24.26 29.87
N ASP A 101 -36.57 -23.57 30.45
CA ASP A 101 -36.97 -23.64 31.87
C ASP A 101 -37.45 -25.05 32.32
N SER A 102 -37.35 -26.07 31.46
CA SER A 102 -37.70 -27.45 31.77
C SER A 102 -36.67 -28.21 32.60
N LEU A 103 -35.59 -27.55 33.05
CA LEU A 103 -34.57 -28.15 33.92
C LEU A 103 -34.63 -27.63 35.37
N THR A 104 -35.65 -26.84 35.70
CA THR A 104 -35.91 -26.39 37.08
C THR A 104 -37.33 -26.75 37.50
N ALA A 105 -37.60 -28.06 37.64
CA ALA A 105 -38.71 -28.59 38.44
C ALA A 105 -38.41 -30.04 38.85
#